data_AF-A0A3P1SYC4-F1
#
_entry.id   AF-A0A3P1SYC4-F1
#
_cell.length_a   1.000
_cell.length_b   1.000
_cell.length_c   1.000
_cell.angle_alpha   90.00
_cell.angle_beta   90.00
_cell.angle_gamma   90.00
#
_symmetry.space_group_name_H-M   'P 1'
#
loop_
_entity.id
_entity.type
_entity.pdbx_description
1 polymer ?
#
loop_
_entity_poly.entity_id
_entity_poly.type
_entity_poly.pdbx_seq_one_letter_code
_entity_poly.pdbx_strand_id
1 'polypeptide(L)'
;MIKMKRLPNSLIYNYIPYDYTDSYVKTVSCQEPVMAEQFFDMAFNHPLNWVKTLQKMRKCFVKPLKLDTDSGLCDMICERDTNEIVFGKTDKHLTFHTSLLCGKYFNGRQELRITTVVKYYNALGRIYFFFIRPFHIVVIKSLLNRIAKSI
;
A
#
# COMPACT_ATOMS: atom_id res chain seq x y z
N MET A 1 18.00 5.76 -6.33
CA MET A 1 17.31 5.85 -5.02
C MET A 1 16.54 7.16 -5.01
N ILE A 2 15.24 7.17 -5.26
CA ILE A 2 14.45 8.41 -5.31
C ILE A 2 14.27 8.89 -3.87
N LYS A 3 14.88 10.03 -3.52
CA LYS A 3 14.71 10.66 -2.21
C LYS A 3 13.24 11.02 -2.03
N MET A 4 12.64 10.50 -0.96
CA MET A 4 11.30 10.84 -0.51
C MET A 4 11.17 12.35 -0.30
N LYS A 5 10.27 13.03 -1.04
CA LYS A 5 9.73 14.32 -0.58
C LYS A 5 8.83 14.01 0.61
N ARG A 6 9.26 14.36 1.82
CA ARG A 6 8.40 14.26 3.00
C ARG A 6 7.19 15.16 2.78
N LEU A 7 5.99 14.61 2.91
CA LEU A 7 4.77 15.40 2.88
C LEU A 7 4.44 15.78 4.31
N PRO A 8 4.60 17.06 4.71
CA PRO A 8 4.24 17.47 6.05
C PRO A 8 2.78 17.06 6.31
N ASN A 9 2.55 16.34 7.41
CA ASN A 9 1.25 15.82 7.87
C ASN A 9 0.76 14.47 7.28
N SER A 10 1.62 13.66 6.67
CA SER A 10 1.20 12.30 6.29
C SER A 10 1.08 11.36 7.49
N LEU A 11 -0.04 10.64 7.61
CA LEU A 11 -0.34 9.68 8.67
C LEU A 11 0.71 8.55 8.74
N ILE A 12 1.33 8.18 7.61
CA ILE A 12 2.35 7.13 7.57
C ILE A 12 3.57 7.40 8.48
N TYR A 13 3.79 8.66 8.91
CA TYR A 13 4.88 9.01 9.82
C TYR A 13 4.65 8.58 11.26
N ASN A 14 3.42 8.26 11.65
CA ASN A 14 3.10 7.66 12.96
C ASN A 14 3.72 6.26 13.12
N TYR A 15 4.22 5.66 12.03
CA TYR A 15 4.75 4.30 11.98
C TYR A 15 6.28 4.24 11.88
N ILE A 16 6.96 5.30 12.32
CA ILE A 16 8.43 5.35 12.52
C ILE A 16 8.78 4.75 13.90
N PRO A 17 9.91 4.01 14.06
CA PRO A 17 10.91 3.70 13.06
C PRO A 17 10.59 2.46 12.23
N TYR A 18 11.03 2.47 10.97
CA TYR A 18 10.95 1.38 10.00
C TYR A 18 12.35 1.04 9.45
N ASP A 19 12.55 -0.19 9.01
CA ASP A 19 13.80 -0.67 8.40
C ASP A 19 13.81 -0.55 6.87
N TYR A 20 12.62 -0.51 6.25
CA TYR A 20 12.43 -0.36 4.82
C TYR A 20 11.28 0.60 4.51
N THR A 21 11.43 1.37 3.43
CA THR A 21 10.33 2.14 2.84
C THR A 21 10.44 2.17 1.32
N ASP A 22 9.29 2.18 0.66
CA ASP A 22 9.17 2.67 -0.70
C ASP A 22 7.95 3.60 -0.85
N SER A 23 8.00 4.43 -1.89
CA SER A 23 6.94 5.38 -2.20
C SER A 23 6.85 5.53 -3.71
N TYR A 24 5.66 5.33 -4.25
CA TYR A 24 5.36 5.44 -5.68
C TYR A 24 4.26 6.46 -5.88
N VAL A 25 4.42 7.30 -6.90
CA VAL A 25 3.50 8.40 -7.21
C VAL A 25 3.04 8.28 -8.65
N LYS A 26 1.80 8.64 -8.91
CA LYS A 26 1.25 8.83 -10.24
C LYS A 26 0.35 10.06 -10.24
N THR A 27 0.59 10.99 -11.15
CA THR A 27 -0.34 12.09 -11.40
C THR A 27 -1.47 11.57 -12.29
N VAL A 28 -2.70 11.79 -11.86
CA VAL A 28 -3.92 11.48 -12.61
C VAL A 28 -4.58 12.78 -13.06
N SER A 29 -5.27 12.73 -14.20
CA SER A 29 -6.17 13.80 -14.61
C SER A 29 -7.57 13.40 -14.18
N CYS A 30 -8.24 14.23 -13.41
CA CYS A 30 -9.55 13.93 -12.85
C CYS A 30 -10.43 15.19 -12.88
N GLN A 31 -11.73 15.02 -13.10
CA GLN A 31 -12.65 16.16 -13.11
C GLN A 31 -12.89 16.68 -11.70
N GLU A 32 -12.93 15.78 -10.71
CA GLU A 32 -13.12 16.09 -9.30
C GLU A 32 -11.97 15.54 -8.45
N PRO A 33 -11.75 16.09 -7.23
CA PRO A 33 -10.75 15.57 -6.32
C PRO A 33 -11.09 14.15 -5.86
N VAL A 34 -10.14 13.23 -6.00
CA VAL A 34 -10.21 11.85 -5.50
C VAL A 34 -9.93 11.86 -3.99
N MET A 35 -10.88 11.30 -3.22
CA MET A 35 -10.75 11.11 -1.77
C MET A 35 -10.03 9.79 -1.45
N ALA A 36 -9.51 9.68 -0.22
CA ALA A 36 -8.78 8.49 0.22
C ALA A 36 -9.63 7.21 0.15
N GLU A 37 -10.89 7.25 0.62
CA GLU A 37 -11.83 6.13 0.51
C GLU A 37 -12.06 5.70 -0.95
N GLN A 38 -12.22 6.64 -1.88
CA GLN A 38 -12.37 6.33 -3.30
C GLN A 38 -11.10 5.67 -3.86
N PHE A 39 -9.93 6.17 -3.46
CA PHE A 39 -8.65 5.58 -3.85
C PHE A 39 -8.50 4.15 -3.31
N PHE A 40 -8.91 3.92 -2.06
CA PHE A 40 -8.93 2.59 -1.44
C PHE A 40 -9.91 1.64 -2.14
N ASP A 41 -11.13 2.08 -2.42
CA ASP A 41 -12.13 1.28 -3.14
C ASP A 41 -11.65 0.91 -4.54
N MET A 42 -11.12 1.88 -5.29
CA MET A 42 -10.52 1.65 -6.59
C MET A 42 -9.38 0.63 -6.49
N ALA A 43 -8.59 0.67 -5.41
CA ALA A 43 -7.46 -0.22 -5.23
C ALA A 43 -7.87 -1.67 -4.90
N PHE A 44 -8.86 -1.85 -4.03
CA PHE A 44 -9.14 -3.16 -3.41
C PHE A 44 -10.44 -3.84 -3.86
N ASN A 45 -11.46 -3.09 -4.28
CA ASN A 45 -12.72 -3.68 -4.77
C ASN A 45 -12.65 -4.07 -6.26
N HIS A 46 -11.62 -3.58 -6.98
CA HIS A 46 -11.31 -4.00 -8.35
C HIS A 46 -9.87 -4.50 -8.51
N PRO A 47 -9.42 -5.53 -7.76
CA PRO A 47 -8.03 -5.95 -7.81
C PRO A 47 -7.74 -6.71 -9.11
N LEU A 48 -6.56 -6.44 -9.65
CA LEU A 48 -6.06 -7.07 -10.88
C LEU A 48 -6.06 -8.60 -10.76
N ASN A 49 -6.44 -9.31 -11.82
CA ASN A 49 -6.56 -10.77 -11.81
C ASN A 49 -5.25 -11.48 -11.43
N TRP A 50 -4.09 -10.98 -11.89
CA TRP A 50 -2.79 -11.55 -11.52
C TRP A 50 -2.41 -11.29 -10.05
N VAL A 51 -2.91 -10.20 -9.44
CA VAL A 51 -2.73 -9.91 -8.01
C VAL A 51 -3.57 -10.89 -7.19
N LYS A 52 -4.79 -11.23 -7.63
CA LYS A 52 -5.59 -12.32 -7.03
C LYS A 52 -4.85 -13.66 -7.11
N THR A 53 -4.20 -13.96 -8.24
CA THR A 53 -3.36 -15.15 -8.40
C THR A 53 -2.17 -15.15 -7.45
N LEU A 54 -1.46 -14.03 -7.30
CA LEU A 54 -0.35 -13.91 -6.35
C LEU A 54 -0.80 -14.03 -4.89
N GLN A 55 -1.94 -13.47 -4.53
CA GLN A 55 -2.52 -13.64 -3.19
C GLN A 55 -2.85 -15.11 -2.93
N LYS A 56 -3.35 -15.84 -3.93
CA LYS A 56 -3.58 -17.30 -3.85
C LYS A 56 -2.26 -18.07 -3.72
N MET A 57 -1.23 -17.69 -4.47
CA MET A 57 0.12 -18.29 -4.34
C MET A 57 0.72 -18.01 -2.96
N ARG A 58 0.60 -16.78 -2.43
CA ARG A 58 1.03 -16.43 -1.06
C ARG A 58 0.41 -17.38 -0.05
N LYS A 59 -0.91 -17.61 -0.12
CA LYS A 59 -1.62 -18.56 0.76
C LYS A 59 -1.01 -19.96 0.71
N CYS A 60 -0.49 -20.41 -0.44
CA CYS A 60 0.17 -21.70 -0.58
C CYS A 60 1.52 -21.75 0.18
N PHE A 61 2.34 -20.70 0.10
CA PHE A 61 3.62 -20.62 0.80
C PHE A 61 3.48 -20.39 2.32
N VAL A 62 2.39 -19.74 2.76
CA VAL A 62 2.14 -19.47 4.20
C VAL A 62 1.28 -20.52 4.89
N LYS A 63 0.96 -21.66 4.27
CA LYS A 63 0.18 -22.74 4.91
C LYS A 63 0.75 -23.30 6.24
N PRO A 64 2.06 -23.22 6.59
CA PRO A 64 2.50 -23.56 7.95
C PRO A 64 2.35 -22.39 8.96
N LEU A 65 2.00 -21.19 8.53
CA LEU A 65 1.70 -20.03 9.37
C LEU A 65 0.18 -19.89 9.48
N LYS A 66 -0.41 -20.46 10.54
CA LYS A 66 -1.81 -20.21 10.94
C LYS A 66 -2.08 -18.69 10.93
N LEU A 67 -2.68 -18.21 9.85
CA LEU A 67 -3.15 -16.85 9.72
C LEU A 67 -4.65 -16.95 9.50
N ASP A 68 -5.41 -16.45 10.47
CA ASP A 68 -6.84 -16.25 10.33
C ASP A 68 -7.07 -15.37 9.10
N THR A 69 -7.60 -16.00 8.05
CA THR A 69 -7.74 -15.42 6.71
C THR A 69 -9.18 -14.91 6.50
N ASP A 70 -9.85 -14.56 7.59
CA ASP A 70 -11.27 -14.20 7.61
C ASP A 70 -11.52 -12.72 7.90
N SER A 71 -10.50 -11.95 8.27
CA SER A 71 -10.62 -10.50 8.43
C SER A 71 -10.47 -9.80 7.07
N GLY A 72 -11.47 -9.01 6.70
CA GLY A 72 -11.50 -8.24 5.47
C GLY A 72 -10.39 -7.19 5.46
N LEU A 73 -10.02 -6.69 4.27
CA LEU A 73 -8.97 -5.67 4.16
C LEU A 73 -9.33 -4.36 4.91
N CYS A 74 -10.62 -4.12 5.15
CA CYS A 74 -11.13 -3.05 6.02
C CYS A 74 -10.71 -3.22 7.49
N ASP A 75 -10.59 -4.46 7.98
CA ASP A 75 -10.15 -4.74 9.35
C ASP A 75 -8.66 -4.45 9.56
N MET A 76 -7.94 -4.16 8.47
CA MET A 76 -6.53 -3.77 8.47
C MET A 76 -6.32 -2.26 8.44
N ILE A 77 -7.38 -1.45 8.34
CA ILE A 77 -7.29 0.01 8.38
C ILE A 77 -6.86 0.43 9.79
N CYS A 78 -5.73 1.11 9.89
CA CYS A 78 -5.16 1.60 11.14
C CYS A 78 -5.59 3.05 11.39
N GLU A 79 -5.49 3.90 10.37
CA GLU A 79 -5.83 5.32 10.43
C GLU A 79 -6.44 5.76 9.10
N ARG A 80 -7.31 6.77 9.14
CA ARG A 80 -7.87 7.39 7.94
C ARG A 80 -8.23 8.85 8.15
N ASP A 81 -8.07 9.63 7.09
CA ASP A 81 -8.63 10.96 6.92
C ASP A 81 -9.12 11.15 5.47
N THR A 82 -9.56 12.35 5.13
CA THR A 82 -10.11 12.69 3.81
C THR A 82 -9.15 12.40 2.64
N ASN A 83 -7.84 12.54 2.87
CA ASN A 83 -6.80 12.46 1.85
C ASN A 83 -5.87 11.26 2.03
N GLU A 84 -5.82 10.63 3.19
CA GLU A 84 -4.93 9.50 3.47
C GLU A 84 -5.65 8.36 4.19
N ILE A 85 -5.45 7.12 3.71
CA ILE A 85 -5.76 5.91 4.47
C ILE A 85 -4.47 5.13 4.71
N VAL A 86 -4.22 4.78 5.96
CA VAL A 86 -3.15 3.87 6.35
C VAL A 86 -3.74 2.55 6.79
N PHE A 87 -3.28 1.47 6.17
CA PHE A 87 -3.62 0.11 6.54
C PHE A 87 -2.36 -0.72 6.73
N GLY A 88 -2.41 -1.72 7.59
CA GLY A 88 -1.24 -2.48 7.94
C GLY A 88 -1.55 -3.71 8.76
N LYS A 89 -0.52 -4.52 8.99
CA LYS A 89 -0.61 -5.66 9.88
C LYS A 89 0.75 -5.96 10.49
N THR A 90 0.68 -6.36 11.75
CA THR A 90 1.80 -6.89 12.51
C THR A 90 1.76 -8.42 12.48
N ASP A 91 2.84 -9.03 12.04
CA ASP A 91 3.07 -10.48 12.09
C ASP A 91 4.36 -10.78 12.87
N LYS A 92 4.63 -12.06 13.17
CA LYS A 92 5.78 -12.48 14.00
C LYS A 92 7.17 -12.06 13.48
N HIS A 93 7.31 -11.85 12.18
CA HIS A 93 8.60 -11.64 11.53
C HIS A 93 8.79 -10.22 11.00
N LEU A 94 7.69 -9.53 10.68
CA LEU A 94 7.70 -8.13 10.30
C LEU A 94 6.34 -7.49 10.56
N THR A 95 6.36 -6.17 10.58
CA THR A 95 5.17 -5.33 10.51
C THR A 95 5.25 -4.47 9.28
N PHE A 96 4.15 -4.38 8.54
CA PHE A 96 4.04 -3.48 7.39
C PHE A 96 2.87 -2.53 7.58
N HIS A 97 3.06 -1.29 7.14
CA HIS A 97 2.00 -0.31 6.97
C HIS A 97 2.10 0.28 5.56
N THR A 98 0.96 0.52 4.95
CA THR A 98 0.86 1.11 3.61
C THR A 98 -0.14 2.26 3.65
N SER A 99 0.28 3.39 3.12
CA SER A 99 -0.50 4.60 2.99
C SER A 99 -0.97 4.76 1.55
N LEU A 100 -2.25 5.07 1.36
CA LEU A 100 -2.83 5.60 0.14
C LEU A 100 -3.11 7.07 0.36
N LEU A 101 -2.30 7.92 -0.26
CA LEU A 101 -2.37 9.38 -0.09
C LEU A 101 -2.77 10.06 -1.40
N CYS A 102 -3.85 10.82 -1.33
CA CYS A 102 -4.32 11.74 -2.35
C CYS A 102 -3.73 13.13 -2.10
N GLY A 103 -2.85 13.58 -3.00
CA GLY A 103 -2.27 14.92 -2.97
C GLY A 103 -3.30 16.02 -3.30
N LYS A 104 -2.84 17.27 -3.30
CA LYS A 104 -3.69 18.42 -3.63
C LYS A 104 -4.20 18.31 -5.07
N TYR A 105 -5.50 18.55 -5.24
CA TYR A 105 -6.14 18.70 -6.54
C TYR A 105 -5.94 20.14 -7.05
N PHE A 106 -5.44 20.28 -8.27
CA PHE A 106 -5.23 21.58 -8.92
C PHE A 106 -5.27 21.44 -10.44
N ASN A 107 -6.03 22.32 -11.11
CA ASN A 107 -6.17 22.35 -12.57
C ASN A 107 -6.49 20.98 -13.21
N GLY A 108 -7.47 20.26 -12.66
CA GLY A 108 -7.88 18.96 -13.19
C GLY A 108 -6.85 17.84 -12.99
N ARG A 109 -5.87 18.03 -12.10
CA ARG A 109 -4.82 17.05 -11.82
C ARG A 109 -4.66 16.81 -10.33
N GLN A 110 -4.28 15.59 -9.99
CA GLN A 110 -4.00 15.20 -8.61
C GLN A 110 -2.89 14.15 -8.56
N GLU A 111 -2.03 14.21 -7.54
CA GLU A 111 -1.03 13.16 -7.30
C GLU A 111 -1.62 12.06 -6.40
N LEU A 112 -1.64 10.82 -6.88
CA LEU A 112 -1.92 9.66 -6.04
C LEU A 112 -0.60 9.01 -5.64
N ARG A 113 -0.43 8.74 -4.35
CA ARG A 113 0.79 8.19 -3.77
C ARG A 113 0.48 6.94 -2.97
N ILE A 114 1.29 5.91 -3.15
CA ILE A 114 1.30 4.74 -2.29
C ILE A 114 2.66 4.67 -1.61
N THR A 115 2.67 4.63 -0.28
CA THR A 115 3.90 4.53 0.52
C THR A 115 3.82 3.32 1.41
N THR A 116 4.78 2.41 1.32
CA THR A 116 4.86 1.25 2.21
C THR A 116 6.08 1.39 3.12
N VAL A 117 5.87 1.13 4.41
CA VAL A 117 6.92 1.08 5.44
C VAL A 117 6.91 -0.29 6.09
N VAL A 118 8.09 -0.82 6.38
CA VAL A 118 8.25 -2.16 6.96
C VAL A 118 9.28 -2.13 8.08
N LYS A 119 8.93 -2.72 9.22
CA LYS A 119 9.80 -2.98 10.35
C LYS A 119 10.04 -4.47 10.49
N TYR A 120 11.29 -4.89 10.54
CA TYR A 120 11.68 -6.28 10.73
C TYR A 120 11.90 -6.56 12.21
N TYR A 121 11.44 -7.73 12.67
CA TYR A 121 11.69 -8.16 14.05
C TYR A 121 12.81 -9.21 14.16
N ASN A 122 13.12 -9.90 13.06
CA ASN A 122 14.14 -10.95 13.03
C ASN A 122 14.70 -11.17 11.60
N ALA A 123 15.71 -12.03 11.49
CA ALA A 123 16.33 -12.37 10.20
C ALA A 123 15.35 -13.00 9.21
N LEU A 124 14.37 -13.79 9.69
CA LEU A 124 13.31 -14.35 8.85
C LEU A 124 12.49 -13.26 8.18
N GLY A 125 12.18 -12.17 8.89
CA GLY A 125 11.48 -11.01 8.33
C GLY A 125 12.24 -10.37 7.18
N ARG A 126 13.56 -10.22 7.32
CA ARG A 126 14.43 -9.67 6.27
C ARG A 126 14.47 -10.57 5.04
N ILE A 127 14.67 -11.87 5.23
CA ILE A 127 14.73 -12.85 4.13
C ILE A 127 13.37 -12.94 3.43
N TYR A 128 12.27 -13.02 4.18
CA TYR A 128 10.93 -13.04 3.63
C TYR A 128 10.64 -11.80 2.79
N PHE A 129 10.91 -10.61 3.33
CA PHE A 129 10.67 -9.38 2.61
C PHE A 129 11.54 -9.24 1.36
N PHE A 130 12.79 -9.72 1.38
CA PHE A 130 13.67 -9.72 0.22
C PHE A 130 13.02 -10.40 -1.00
N PHE A 131 12.35 -11.54 -0.80
CA PHE A 131 11.63 -12.24 -1.88
C PHE A 131 10.32 -11.59 -2.26
N ILE A 132 9.57 -11.02 -1.31
CA ILE A 132 8.27 -10.39 -1.57
C ILE A 132 8.41 -9.01 -2.25
N ARG A 133 9.46 -8.26 -1.91
CA ARG A 133 9.73 -6.91 -2.40
C ARG A 133 9.61 -6.74 -3.92
N PRO A 134 10.25 -7.55 -4.79
CA PRO A 134 10.11 -7.38 -6.24
C PRO A 134 8.65 -7.47 -6.69
N PHE A 135 7.88 -8.43 -6.16
CA PHE A 135 6.45 -8.55 -6.47
C PHE A 135 5.66 -7.36 -5.95
N HIS A 136 5.91 -6.93 -4.71
CA HIS A 136 5.27 -5.75 -4.12
C HIS A 136 5.42 -4.51 -5.03
N ILE A 137 6.63 -4.26 -5.52
CA ILE A 137 6.92 -3.13 -6.42
C ILE A 137 6.09 -3.23 -7.71
N VAL A 138 5.99 -4.42 -8.30
CA VAL A 138 5.18 -4.64 -9.52
C VAL A 138 3.70 -4.40 -9.23
N VAL A 139 3.20 -4.87 -8.09
CA VAL A 139 1.79 -4.70 -7.68
C VAL A 139 1.45 -3.23 -7.54
N ILE A 140 2.24 -2.46 -6.78
CA ILE A 140 2.00 -1.03 -6.55
C ILE A 140 2.03 -0.24 -7.85
N LYS A 141 3.01 -0.50 -8.72
CA LYS A 141 3.09 0.18 -10.02
C LYS A 141 1.92 -0.15 -10.93
N SER A 142 1.52 -1.42 -10.99
CA SER A 142 0.38 -1.85 -11.81
C SER A 142 -0.93 -1.25 -11.29
N LEU A 143 -1.10 -1.19 -9.97
CA LEU A 143 -2.24 -0.58 -9.30
C LEU A 143 -2.37 0.90 -9.68
N LEU A 144 -1.32 1.70 -9.48
CA LEU A 144 -1.29 3.11 -9.83
C LEU A 144 -1.55 3.35 -11.32
N ASN A 145 -0.97 2.53 -12.19
CA ASN A 145 -1.19 2.65 -13.64
C ASN A 145 -2.61 2.26 -14.06
N ARG A 146 -3.27 1.32 -13.37
CA ARG A 146 -4.67 0.98 -13.63
C ARG A 146 -5.58 2.12 -13.19
N ILE A 147 -5.39 2.62 -11.97
CA ILE A 147 -6.21 3.69 -11.41
C ILE A 147 -6.09 4.95 -12.26
N ALA A 148 -4.88 5.30 -12.70
CA ALA A 148 -4.66 6.43 -13.62
C ALA A 148 -5.31 6.28 -15.00
N LYS A 149 -5.80 5.09 -15.38
CA LYS A 149 -6.54 4.84 -16.62
C LYS A 149 -8.05 4.74 -16.41
N SER A 150 -8.50 4.60 -15.17
CA SER A 150 -9.92 4.42 -14.83
C SER A 150 -10.59 5.68 -14.28
N ILE A 151 -9.81 6.75 -14.10
CA ILE A 151 -10.24 8.08 -13.64
C ILE A 151 -10.10 9.05 -14.81
#